data_AF-A0A2J6I3N5-F1
#
_entry.id   AF-A0A2J6I3N5-F1
#
_cell.length_a   1.000
_cell.length_b   1.000
_cell.length_c   1.000
_cell.angle_alpha   90.00
_cell.angle_beta   90.00
_cell.angle_gamma   90.00
#
_symmetry.space_group_name_H-M   'P 1'
#
loop_
_entity.id
_entity.type
_entity.pdbx_description
1 polymer ?
#
loop_
_entity_poly.entity_id
_entity_poly.type
_entity_poly.pdbx_seq_one_letter_code
_entity_poly.pdbx_strand_id
1 'polypeptide(L)'
;MKHLILIALIAVITLFSCNNQNSKVENSKSKIEITQDSLRNNNSGLDSITKYNINMDMTLSEVSKKNSINLNYLKSELGIPASLKHDYQLKTISKNFKFEIKDIERIIKQYHNDRIERIKNNVSKSSK
;
A
#
# COMPACT_ATOMS: atom_id res chain seq x y z
N MET A 1 27.19 -49.57 4.20
CA MET A 1 26.70 -49.56 2.81
C MET A 1 25.56 -48.53 2.75
N LYS A 2 25.81 -47.22 2.63
CA LYS A 2 26.01 -46.42 1.40
C LYS A 2 25.13 -46.87 0.23
N HIS A 3 24.07 -46.11 -0.05
CA HIS A 3 23.40 -45.75 -1.33
C HIS A 3 22.10 -45.02 -0.92
N LEU A 4 22.02 -43.69 -0.80
CA LEU A 4 21.83 -42.68 -1.86
C LEU A 4 20.99 -43.19 -3.05
N ILE A 5 19.74 -42.73 -3.16
CA ILE A 5 19.11 -42.24 -4.40
C ILE A 5 18.02 -41.22 -4.03
N LEU A 6 18.15 -40.07 -4.68
CA LEU A 6 17.36 -38.85 -4.69
C LEU A 6 16.41 -38.93 -5.90
N ILE A 7 15.08 -38.88 -5.74
CA ILE A 7 14.17 -38.73 -6.90
C ILE A 7 12.94 -37.85 -6.58
N ALA A 8 12.85 -36.79 -7.38
CA ALA A 8 11.70 -36.06 -7.93
C ALA A 8 10.78 -35.19 -7.04
N LEU A 9 10.98 -33.87 -7.25
CA LEU A 9 9.96 -32.84 -7.41
C LEU A 9 8.65 -33.38 -8.02
N ILE A 10 7.53 -33.19 -7.34
CA ILE A 10 6.21 -33.15 -7.97
C ILE A 10 5.53 -31.85 -7.56
N ALA A 11 5.46 -30.93 -8.51
CA ALA A 11 4.60 -29.77 -8.45
C ALA A 11 3.15 -30.23 -8.67
N VAL A 12 2.26 -29.90 -7.74
CA VAL A 12 0.82 -29.88 -8.01
C VAL A 12 0.30 -28.49 -7.65
N ILE A 13 0.11 -27.70 -8.69
CA ILE A 13 -0.64 -26.46 -8.70
C ILE A 13 -2.11 -26.84 -8.54
N THR A 14 -2.72 -26.54 -7.39
CA THR A 14 -4.19 -26.57 -7.29
C THR A 14 -4.75 -25.19 -7.62
N LEU A 15 -5.53 -25.19 -8.69
CA LEU A 15 -6.20 -24.06 -9.32
C LEU A 15 -7.31 -23.45 -8.43
N PHE A 16 -7.48 -22.15 -8.62
CA PHE A 16 -8.68 -21.33 -8.48
C PHE A 16 -9.97 -22.02 -8.02
N SER A 17 -10.54 -21.52 -6.92
CA SER A 17 -11.98 -21.40 -6.80
C SER A 17 -12.32 -19.95 -6.44
N CYS A 18 -12.70 -19.18 -7.46
CA CYS A 18 -13.52 -17.99 -7.29
C CYS A 18 -14.84 -18.44 -6.64
N ASN A 19 -15.24 -17.82 -5.53
CA ASN A 19 -16.64 -17.86 -5.15
C ASN A 19 -17.21 -16.44 -5.15
N ASN A 20 -18.15 -16.30 -6.06
CA ASN A 20 -18.93 -15.12 -6.36
C ASN A 20 -20.02 -14.99 -5.30
N GLN A 21 -19.98 -13.93 -4.50
CA GLN A 21 -21.16 -13.47 -3.77
C GLN A 21 -21.35 -11.98 -4.02
N ASN A 22 -22.31 -11.72 -4.90
CA ASN A 22 -23.04 -10.47 -5.03
C ASN A 22 -23.31 -9.84 -3.65
N SER A 23 -22.71 -8.68 -3.40
CA SER A 23 -23.29 -7.71 -2.48
C SER A 23 -23.58 -6.44 -3.26
N LYS A 24 -24.81 -6.41 -3.77
CA LYS A 24 -25.68 -5.24 -3.95
C LYS A 24 -24.96 -3.89 -3.86
N VAL A 25 -24.76 -3.30 -5.05
CA VAL A 25 -24.34 -1.90 -5.23
C VAL A 25 -25.40 -1.00 -4.64
N GLU A 26 -25.17 -0.49 -3.43
CA GLU A 26 -25.85 0.71 -2.95
C GLU A 26 -25.07 1.94 -3.43
N ASN A 27 -25.78 2.69 -4.25
CA ASN A 27 -25.34 3.83 -5.03
C ASN A 27 -25.16 5.03 -4.10
N SER A 28 -24.02 5.12 -3.41
CA SER A 28 -23.61 6.36 -2.75
C SER A 28 -22.68 7.12 -3.68
N LYS A 29 -23.25 8.05 -4.47
CA LYS A 29 -22.51 9.15 -5.11
C LYS A 29 -21.85 9.99 -4.01
N SER A 30 -20.72 9.53 -3.49
CA SER A 30 -19.76 10.41 -2.82
C SER A 30 -19.03 11.12 -3.94
N LYS A 31 -19.46 12.35 -4.21
CA LYS A 31 -18.76 13.32 -5.03
C LYS A 31 -17.38 13.49 -4.40
N ILE A 32 -16.37 12.79 -4.93
CA ILE A 32 -14.97 13.03 -4.61
C ILE A 32 -14.67 14.40 -5.24
N GLU A 33 -14.90 15.47 -4.47
CA GLU A 33 -14.25 16.74 -4.73
C GLU A 33 -12.76 16.52 -4.43
N ILE A 34 -12.05 16.09 -5.47
CA ILE A 34 -10.60 16.24 -5.54
C ILE A 34 -10.38 17.74 -5.58
N THR A 35 -10.13 18.36 -4.43
CA THR A 35 -9.70 19.76 -4.36
C THR A 35 -8.43 19.86 -5.20
N GLN A 36 -8.56 20.44 -6.38
CA GLN A 36 -7.54 20.57 -7.42
C GLN A 36 -6.47 21.63 -7.07
N ASP A 37 -6.19 21.87 -5.79
CA ASP A 37 -5.18 22.87 -5.39
C ASP A 37 -3.74 22.32 -5.38
N SER A 38 -3.54 21.04 -5.69
CA SER A 38 -2.19 20.44 -5.73
C SER A 38 -1.51 20.51 -7.10
N LEU A 39 -2.14 21.07 -8.14
CA LEU A 39 -1.64 21.04 -9.52
C LEU A 39 -1.32 22.43 -10.11
N ARG A 40 -0.99 23.39 -9.24
CA ARG A 40 -0.55 24.73 -9.67
C ARG A 40 0.62 25.24 -8.84
N ASN A 41 1.76 24.58 -8.92
CA ASN A 41 3.04 25.29 -8.90
C ASN A 41 4.16 24.46 -9.52
N ASN A 42 4.48 24.76 -10.79
CA ASN A 42 5.73 24.32 -11.38
C ASN A 42 6.87 25.13 -10.75
N ASN A 43 7.96 24.46 -10.41
CA ASN A 43 9.26 25.03 -10.00
C ASN A 43 9.44 25.47 -8.53
N SER A 44 9.15 24.60 -7.56
CA SER A 44 9.96 24.57 -6.33
C SER A 44 10.23 23.12 -5.93
N GLY A 45 11.50 22.80 -5.72
CA GLY A 45 11.94 21.45 -5.40
C GLY A 45 11.40 20.94 -4.07
N LEU A 46 11.21 19.62 -4.02
CA LEU A 46 11.63 18.70 -2.95
C LEU A 46 11.13 18.88 -1.50
N ASP A 47 10.45 19.97 -1.13
CA ASP A 47 10.19 20.31 0.28
C ASP A 47 8.72 20.59 0.63
N SER A 48 7.76 20.02 -0.10
CA SER A 48 6.42 19.81 0.47
C SER A 48 6.46 18.62 1.44
N ILE A 49 7.28 18.75 2.48
CA ILE A 49 7.18 18.01 3.74
C ILE A 49 5.89 18.49 4.42
N THR A 50 4.75 18.12 3.83
CA THR A 50 3.49 18.12 4.55
C THR A 50 3.56 16.92 5.48
N LYS A 51 4.23 17.17 6.63
CA LYS A 51 4.31 16.34 7.83
C LYS A 51 3.16 15.34 7.85
N TYR A 52 3.41 14.09 7.49
CA TYR A 52 2.35 13.08 7.50
C TYR A 52 1.83 13.04 8.92
N ASN A 53 0.59 13.50 9.14
CA ASN A 53 0.03 13.65 10.48
C ASN A 53 -0.39 12.27 10.98
N ILE A 54 0.62 11.46 11.31
CA ILE A 54 0.58 10.08 11.80
C ILE A 54 0.92 10.14 13.28
N ASN A 55 0.13 9.45 14.09
CA ASN A 55 0.44 9.24 15.50
C ASN A 55 0.36 7.75 15.82
N MET A 56 1.00 7.32 16.91
CA MET A 56 1.06 5.91 17.30
C MET A 56 -0.29 5.33 17.77
N ASP A 57 -1.30 6.17 18.01
CA ASP A 57 -2.64 5.74 18.42
C ASP A 57 -3.56 5.43 17.24
N MET A 58 -3.18 5.83 16.02
CA MET A 58 -3.87 5.44 14.79
C MET A 58 -3.72 3.95 14.50
N THR A 59 -4.59 3.40 13.65
CA THR A 59 -4.43 2.09 13.02
C THR A 59 -3.79 2.19 11.63
N LEU A 60 -3.35 1.05 11.07
CA LEU A 60 -2.85 1.03 9.69
C LEU A 60 -3.94 1.37 8.68
N SER A 61 -5.20 0.96 8.93
CA SER A 61 -6.29 1.35 8.04
C SER A 61 -6.53 2.86 8.05
N GLU A 62 -6.43 3.51 9.21
CA GLU A 62 -6.57 4.96 9.31
C GLU A 62 -5.45 5.70 8.57
N VAL A 63 -4.20 5.26 8.77
CA VAL A 63 -3.06 5.80 8.01
C VAL A 63 -3.26 5.62 6.51
N SER A 64 -3.70 4.44 6.08
CA SER A 64 -3.97 4.12 4.69
C SER A 64 -4.99 5.07 4.07
N LYS A 65 -6.15 5.24 4.73
CA LYS A 65 -7.22 6.14 4.28
C LYS A 65 -6.76 7.60 4.26
N LYS A 66 -6.15 8.07 5.36
CA LYS A 66 -5.73 9.46 5.53
C LYS A 66 -4.69 9.90 4.51
N ASN A 67 -3.79 8.99 4.10
CA ASN A 67 -2.70 9.28 3.18
C ASN A 67 -2.95 8.76 1.76
N SER A 68 -4.17 8.30 1.47
CA SER A 68 -4.56 7.75 0.15
C SER A 68 -3.57 6.69 -0.39
N ILE A 69 -3.09 5.82 0.49
CA ILE A 69 -2.18 4.72 0.17
C ILE A 69 -2.91 3.38 0.32
N ASN A 70 -2.61 2.42 -0.55
CA ASN A 70 -3.21 1.10 -0.47
C ASN A 70 -2.78 0.38 0.83
N LEU A 71 -3.74 -0.11 1.62
CA LEU A 71 -3.47 -0.79 2.89
C LEU A 71 -2.59 -2.04 2.74
N ASN A 72 -2.81 -2.83 1.69
CA ASN A 72 -2.02 -4.05 1.45
C ASN A 72 -0.58 -3.71 1.07
N TYR A 73 -0.38 -2.65 0.28
CA TYR A 73 0.95 -2.13 0.00
C TYR A 73 1.65 -1.70 1.30
N LEU A 74 0.98 -0.89 2.13
CA LEU A 74 1.55 -0.44 3.40
C LEU A 74 1.87 -1.62 4.33
N LYS A 75 1.00 -2.63 4.42
CA LYS A 75 1.25 -3.86 5.17
C LYS A 75 2.48 -4.61 4.63
N SER A 76 2.58 -4.78 3.31
CA SER A 76 3.70 -5.46 2.66
C SER A 76 5.04 -4.79 2.96
N GLU A 77 5.11 -3.46 2.81
CA GLU A 77 6.32 -2.69 3.07
C GLU A 77 6.76 -2.72 4.55
N LEU A 78 5.81 -2.89 5.47
CA LEU A 78 6.07 -3.05 6.90
C LEU A 78 6.30 -4.52 7.33
N GLY A 79 6.31 -5.48 6.39
CA GLY A 79 6.47 -6.89 6.70
C GLY A 79 5.27 -7.53 7.43
N ILE A 80 4.10 -6.90 7.35
CA ILE A 80 2.87 -7.34 8.03
C ILE A 80 2.09 -8.27 7.08
N PRO A 81 1.78 -9.50 7.49
CA PRO A 81 1.05 -10.43 6.65
C PRO A 81 -0.37 -9.94 6.36
N ALA A 82 -0.81 -10.08 5.11
CA ALA A 82 -2.15 -9.67 4.68
C ALA A 82 -3.27 -10.41 5.44
N SER A 83 -2.98 -11.60 5.95
CA SER A 83 -3.89 -12.42 6.76
C SER A 83 -4.19 -11.83 8.15
N LEU A 84 -3.42 -10.84 8.61
CA LEU A 84 -3.72 -10.14 9.86
C LEU A 84 -5.01 -9.33 9.70
N LYS A 85 -6.11 -9.89 10.22
CA LYS A 85 -7.48 -9.35 10.07
C LYS A 85 -7.78 -8.20 11.03
N HIS A 86 -7.24 -8.25 12.24
CA HIS A 86 -7.50 -7.23 13.26
C HIS A 86 -6.70 -5.96 12.96
N ASP A 87 -7.40 -4.83 13.00
CA ASP A 87 -6.81 -3.51 12.78
C ASP A 87 -6.27 -2.96 14.11
N TYR A 88 -5.05 -3.37 14.45
CA TYR A 88 -4.39 -2.94 15.68
C TYR A 88 -3.85 -1.51 15.55
N GLN A 89 -3.79 -0.81 16.69
CA GLN A 89 -3.09 0.47 16.78
C GLN A 89 -1.60 0.30 16.43
N LEU A 90 -1.03 1.34 15.82
CA LEU A 90 0.37 1.39 15.42
C LEU A 90 1.30 1.11 16.59
N LYS A 91 1.04 1.64 17.78
CA LYS A 91 1.85 1.37 19.00
C LYS A 91 1.95 -0.10 19.38
N THR A 92 0.94 -0.89 19.01
CA THR A 92 0.87 -2.32 19.31
C THR A 92 1.62 -3.10 18.23
N ILE A 93 1.30 -2.81 16.97
CA ILE A 93 1.84 -3.56 15.84
C ILE A 93 3.31 -3.20 15.54
N SER A 94 3.74 -1.96 15.83
CA SER A 94 5.12 -1.51 15.66
C SER A 94 6.10 -2.31 16.50
N LYS A 95 5.71 -2.74 17.69
CA LYS A 95 6.54 -3.58 18.56
C LYS A 95 6.74 -4.98 17.99
N ASN A 96 5.66 -5.56 17.46
CA ASN A 96 5.68 -6.92 16.91
C ASN A 96 6.45 -7.01 15.60
N PHE A 97 6.33 -5.98 14.76
CA PHE A 97 6.93 -5.94 13.41
C PHE A 97 8.17 -5.03 13.31
N LYS A 98 8.59 -4.42 14.42
CA LYS A 98 9.82 -3.64 14.57
C LYS A 98 9.98 -2.49 13.57
N PHE A 99 8.98 -1.61 13.49
CA PHE A 99 9.02 -0.39 12.68
C PHE A 99 8.73 0.87 13.51
N GLU A 100 9.13 2.04 13.01
CA GLU A 100 8.84 3.34 13.62
C GLU A 100 7.91 4.21 12.76
N ILE A 101 7.43 5.34 13.30
CA ILE A 101 6.65 6.31 12.50
C ILE A 101 7.42 6.75 11.25
N LYS A 102 8.74 6.95 11.38
CA LYS A 102 9.60 7.36 10.26
C LYS A 102 9.58 6.38 9.10
N ASP A 103 9.43 5.09 9.37
CA ASP A 103 9.30 4.08 8.32
C ASP A 103 7.99 4.25 7.56
N ILE A 104 6.90 4.48 8.28
CA ILE A 104 5.58 4.74 7.68
C ILE A 104 5.63 5.99 6.80
N GLU A 105 6.22 7.07 7.32
CA GLU A 105 6.41 8.33 6.58
C GLU A 105 7.22 8.11 5.29
N ARG A 106 8.33 7.37 5.39
CA ARG A 106 9.19 7.01 4.25
C ARG A 106 8.41 6.22 3.20
N ILE A 107 7.64 5.21 3.62
CA ILE A 107 6.83 4.36 2.73
C ILE A 107 5.78 5.19 1.99
N ILE A 108 5.08 6.08 2.70
CA ILE A 108 4.06 6.95 2.09
C ILE A 108 4.69 7.90 1.07
N LYS A 109 5.85 8.49 1.40
CA LYS A 109 6.59 9.35 0.47
C LYS A 109 6.98 8.60 -0.80
N GLN A 110 7.54 7.41 -0.66
CA GLN A 110 7.93 6.58 -1.79
C GLN A 110 6.73 6.22 -2.68
N TYR A 111 5.61 5.79 -2.08
CA TYR A 111 4.40 5.42 -2.83
C TYR A 111 3.89 6.54 -3.74
N HIS A 112 3.85 7.79 -3.24
CA HIS A 112 3.39 8.93 -4.02
C HIS A 112 4.39 9.35 -5.09
N ASN A 113 5.69 9.29 -4.80
CA ASN A 113 6.75 9.56 -5.79
C ASN A 113 6.67 8.58 -6.97
N ASP A 114 6.57 7.27 -6.69
CA ASP A 114 6.49 6.22 -7.71
C ASP A 114 5.22 6.36 -8.57
N ARG A 115 4.14 6.88 -7.97
CA ARG A 115 2.89 7.15 -8.70
C ARG A 115 3.06 8.34 -9.66
N ILE A 116 3.70 9.42 -9.21
CA ILE A 116 3.97 10.61 -10.04
C ILE A 116 4.89 10.24 -11.22
N GLU A 117 5.94 9.47 -10.97
CA GLU A 117 6.89 9.04 -12.00
C GLU A 117 6.20 8.21 -13.09
N ARG A 118 5.35 7.26 -12.71
CA ARG A 118 4.56 6.46 -13.67
C ARG A 118 3.63 7.31 -14.53
N ILE A 119 2.97 8.30 -13.93
CA ILE A 119 2.10 9.22 -14.67
C ILE A 119 2.93 10.01 -15.69
N LYS A 120 4.07 10.58 -15.27
CA LYS A 120 4.96 11.34 -16.15
C LYS A 120 5.45 10.52 -17.35
N ASN A 121 5.84 9.26 -17.11
CA ASN A 121 6.32 8.35 -18.14
C ASN A 121 5.22 7.88 -19.12
N ASN A 122 3.97 7.82 -18.68
CA ASN A 122 2.85 7.46 -19.55
C ASN A 122 2.40 8.64 -20.41
N VAL A 123 2.39 9.85 -19.86
CA VAL A 123 2.09 11.09 -20.61
C VAL A 123 3.10 11.30 -21.74
N SER A 124 4.40 11.15 -21.46
CA SER A 124 5.46 11.34 -22.47
C SER A 124 5.45 10.30 -23.61
N LYS A 125 4.89 9.11 -23.37
CA LYS A 125 4.71 8.06 -24.39
C LYS A 125 3.45 8.23 -25.24
N SER A 126 2.39 8.81 -24.69
CA SER A 126 1.13 9.03 -25.41
C SER A 126 1.16 10.23 -26.35
N SER A 127 2.16 11.11 -26.23
CA SER A 127 2.33 12.30 -27.08
C SER A 127 3.30 12.09 -28.26
N LYS A 128 3.70 10.85 -28.54
CA LYS A 128 4.49 10.44 -29.71
C LYS A 128 3.67 9.54 -30.60
#